data_AF-A0A8C1WT33-F1
#
_entry.id   AF-A0A8C1WT33-F1
#
_cell.length_a   1.000
_cell.length_b   1.000
_cell.length_c   1.000
_cell.angle_alpha   90.00
_cell.angle_beta   90.00
_cell.angle_gamma   90.00
#
_symmetry.space_group_name_H-M   'P 1'
#
loop_
_entity.id
_entity.type
_entity.pdbx_description
1 polymer ?
#
loop_
_entity_poly.entity_id
_entity_poly.type
_entity_poly.pdbx_seq_one_letter_code
_entity_poly.pdbx_strand_id
1 'polypeptide(L)'
;MKFAAGCTNVTAECSMPKLCNVDSFTDWYKVGSVCVKYFDRPLNFTDAEFNCRTKAPGAHLVSVHEEEHNDYLLCIVKKFNPNNLRIWLGAFELFKSGKFLWVDGSNWDFQKWKHGEPSHMYTSIEECVEMNWHGKNRETLPFGTFIFISVVITVSHNQTNNQKNKK
;
A
#
# COMPACT_ATOMS: atom_id res chain seq x y z
N MET A 1 -5.53 3.54 11.76
CA MET A 1 -5.82 2.12 12.11
C MET A 1 -4.80 1.20 11.45
N LYS A 2 -4.72 -0.08 11.87
CA LYS A 2 -3.62 -0.97 11.43
C LYS A 2 -4.11 -2.32 10.93
N PHE A 3 -3.78 -2.61 9.68
CA PHE A 3 -3.82 -3.96 9.15
C PHE A 3 -2.61 -4.75 9.65
N ALA A 4 -2.83 -6.02 9.99
CA ALA A 4 -1.77 -6.98 10.22
C ALA A 4 -1.10 -7.33 8.89
N ALA A 5 0.22 -7.15 8.84
CA ALA A 5 1.00 -7.57 7.70
C ALA A 5 1.14 -9.09 7.70
N GLY A 6 0.18 -9.82 7.15
CA GLY A 6 0.36 -11.24 6.85
C GLY A 6 0.48 -12.15 8.07
N CYS A 7 0.62 -13.46 7.82
CA CYS A 7 0.87 -14.46 8.86
C CYS A 7 2.21 -15.15 8.58
N THR A 8 3.35 -14.47 8.72
CA THR A 8 4.64 -15.13 8.55
C THR A 8 5.65 -14.69 9.59
N ASN A 9 6.01 -15.63 10.48
CA ASN A 9 7.13 -15.53 11.41
C ASN A 9 8.31 -14.77 10.76
N VAL A 10 8.99 -13.88 11.49
CA VAL A 10 10.06 -13.00 10.95
C VAL A 10 11.15 -13.78 10.19
N THR A 11 11.30 -15.06 10.51
CA THR A 11 12.23 -16.04 9.94
C THR A 11 11.71 -16.84 8.75
N ALA A 12 10.42 -16.79 8.42
CA ALA A 12 9.88 -17.49 7.26
C ALA A 12 10.31 -16.76 5.99
N GLU A 13 10.88 -17.50 5.04
CA GLU A 13 11.25 -16.98 3.74
C GLU A 13 10.04 -16.33 3.08
N CYS A 14 10.25 -15.09 2.64
CA CYS A 14 9.25 -14.30 1.97
C CYS A 14 9.27 -14.68 0.48
N SER A 15 8.18 -15.26 -0.03
CA SER A 15 8.06 -15.58 -1.46
C SER A 15 7.92 -14.28 -2.23
N MET A 16 9.02 -13.77 -2.78
CA MET A 16 9.00 -12.51 -3.52
C MET A 16 8.11 -12.64 -4.77
N PRO A 17 7.17 -11.70 -4.99
CA PRO A 17 6.38 -11.67 -6.21
C PRO A 17 7.28 -11.49 -7.44
N LYS A 18 6.79 -11.96 -8.59
CA LYS A 18 7.49 -11.79 -9.88
C LYS A 18 7.61 -10.31 -10.23
N LEU A 19 8.65 -9.97 -10.98
CA LEU A 19 8.76 -8.64 -11.57
C LEU A 19 7.61 -8.39 -12.53
N CYS A 20 7.09 -7.17 -12.50
CA CYS A 20 6.15 -6.68 -13.47
C CYS A 20 6.91 -6.06 -14.64
N ASN A 21 6.66 -6.58 -15.84
CA ASN A 21 7.30 -6.11 -17.05
C ASN A 21 6.55 -4.89 -17.60
N VAL A 22 6.94 -3.69 -17.16
CA VAL A 22 6.42 -2.42 -17.68
C VAL A 22 7.57 -1.66 -18.33
N ASP A 23 7.42 -1.31 -19.59
CA ASP A 23 8.45 -0.59 -20.34
C ASP A 23 8.80 0.73 -19.65
N SER A 24 10.10 0.98 -19.45
CA SER A 24 10.66 2.17 -18.76
C SER A 24 10.49 2.19 -17.22
N PHE A 25 10.06 1.10 -16.60
CA PHE A 25 9.78 1.04 -15.17
C PHE A 25 10.53 -0.13 -14.51
N THR A 26 11.44 0.16 -13.57
CA THR A 26 12.20 -0.85 -12.80
C THR A 26 11.61 -1.06 -11.41
N ASP A 27 11.88 -2.23 -10.80
CA ASP A 27 11.47 -2.60 -9.44
C ASP A 27 9.96 -2.53 -9.20
N TRP A 28 9.20 -2.86 -10.23
CA TRP A 28 7.77 -3.13 -10.14
C TRP A 28 7.54 -4.61 -9.92
N TYR A 29 6.61 -4.95 -9.05
CA TYR A 29 6.29 -6.33 -8.70
C TYR A 29 4.84 -6.63 -9.00
N LYS A 30 4.56 -7.81 -9.54
CA LYS A 30 3.22 -8.25 -9.86
C LYS A 30 2.53 -8.80 -8.61
N VAL A 31 1.41 -8.19 -8.23
CA VAL A 31 0.55 -8.64 -7.13
C VAL A 31 -0.84 -8.86 -7.75
N GLY A 32 -1.21 -10.12 -7.98
CA GLY A 32 -2.41 -10.45 -8.74
C GLY A 32 -2.36 -9.93 -10.17
N SER A 33 -3.36 -9.12 -10.54
CA SER A 33 -3.42 -8.44 -11.84
C SER A 33 -2.78 -7.05 -11.84
N VAL A 34 -2.33 -6.54 -10.68
CA VAL A 34 -1.74 -5.20 -10.55
C VAL A 34 -0.23 -5.26 -10.37
N CYS A 35 0.41 -4.11 -10.52
CA CYS A 35 1.83 -3.95 -10.27
C CYS A 35 2.07 -2.93 -9.17
N VAL A 36 3.06 -3.16 -8.33
CA VAL A 36 3.26 -2.36 -7.12
C VAL A 36 4.74 -1.97 -7.01
N LYS A 37 5.03 -0.82 -6.42
CA LYS A 37 6.40 -0.35 -6.21
C LYS A 37 6.55 0.32 -4.86
N TYR A 38 7.56 -0.10 -4.11
CA TYR A 38 7.90 0.58 -2.87
C TYR A 38 8.56 1.93 -3.13
N PHE A 39 8.18 2.96 -2.37
CA PHE A 39 8.79 4.29 -2.44
C PHE A 39 9.33 4.69 -1.07
N ASP A 40 10.66 4.81 -0.98
CA ASP A 40 11.33 5.14 0.28
C ASP A 40 11.29 6.64 0.59
N ARG A 41 10.08 7.19 0.70
CA ARG A 41 9.88 8.59 1.08
C ARG A 41 8.85 8.63 2.19
N PRO A 42 9.08 9.35 3.29
CA PRO A 42 8.06 9.54 4.29
C PRO A 42 7.09 10.67 3.87
N LEU A 43 5.80 10.39 3.83
CA LEU A 43 4.72 11.34 3.54
C LEU A 43 3.51 11.09 4.45
N ASN A 44 2.69 12.10 4.66
CA ASN A 44 1.34 11.89 5.19
C ASN A 44 0.46 11.18 4.13
N PHE A 45 -0.68 10.65 4.55
CA PHE A 45 -1.55 9.86 3.68
C PHE A 45 -1.97 10.62 2.40
N THR A 46 -2.44 11.86 2.56
CA THR A 46 -2.90 12.70 1.44
C THR A 46 -1.80 12.97 0.44
N ASP A 47 -0.61 13.35 0.91
CA ASP A 47 0.55 13.60 0.06
C ASP A 47 1.05 12.31 -0.60
N ALA A 48 0.99 11.17 0.10
CA ALA A 48 1.36 9.87 -0.45
C ALA A 48 0.42 9.47 -1.60
N GLU A 49 -0.89 9.60 -1.41
CA GLU A 49 -1.88 9.36 -2.47
C GLU A 49 -1.70 10.30 -3.66
N PHE A 50 -1.50 11.60 -3.40
CA PHE A 50 -1.21 12.55 -4.47
C PHE A 50 0.08 12.16 -5.21
N ASN A 51 1.12 11.74 -4.48
CA ASN A 51 2.37 11.28 -5.09
C ASN A 51 2.16 10.05 -5.97
N CYS A 52 1.34 9.08 -5.54
CA CYS A 52 0.98 7.90 -6.34
C CYS A 52 0.38 8.34 -7.68
N ARG A 53 -0.61 9.24 -7.66
CA ARG A 53 -1.30 9.75 -8.86
C ARG A 53 -0.35 10.44 -9.85
N THR A 54 0.76 11.01 -9.38
CA THR A 54 1.78 11.60 -10.27
C THR A 54 2.65 10.56 -11.00
N LYS A 55 2.65 9.30 -10.59
CA LYS A 55 3.54 8.27 -11.16
C LYS A 55 3.03 7.71 -12.47
N ALA A 56 1.72 7.53 -12.58
CA ALA A 56 1.07 7.03 -13.78
C ALA A 56 -0.44 7.33 -13.74
N PRO A 57 -1.11 7.35 -14.90
CA PRO A 57 -2.57 7.39 -14.95
C PRO A 57 -3.18 6.21 -14.17
N GLY A 58 -4.13 6.52 -13.28
CA GLY A 58 -4.80 5.51 -12.45
C GLY A 58 -3.97 5.00 -11.26
N ALA A 59 -2.79 5.54 -11.00
CA ALA A 59 -2.00 5.14 -9.83
C ALA A 59 -2.58 5.68 -8.51
N HIS A 60 -2.63 4.82 -7.49
CA HIS A 60 -3.24 5.08 -6.18
C HIS A 60 -2.45 4.33 -5.09
N LEU A 61 -2.63 4.69 -3.83
CA LEU A 61 -2.17 3.83 -2.73
C LEU A 61 -2.81 2.43 -2.81
N VAL A 62 -2.08 1.41 -2.33
CA VAL A 62 -2.42 0.00 -2.56
C VAL A 62 -3.71 -0.44 -1.90
N SER A 63 -4.58 -1.11 -2.65
CA SER A 63 -5.68 -1.93 -2.15
C SER A 63 -5.24 -3.39 -1.98
N VAL A 64 -5.89 -4.08 -1.04
CA VAL A 64 -5.63 -5.50 -0.76
C VAL A 64 -6.95 -6.23 -0.79
N HIS A 65 -7.01 -7.32 -1.54
CA HIS A 65 -8.22 -8.11 -1.77
C HIS A 65 -8.06 -9.61 -1.41
N GLU A 66 -6.82 -10.05 -1.13
CA GLU A 66 -6.50 -11.44 -0.84
C GLU A 66 -5.34 -11.53 0.15
N GLU A 67 -5.29 -12.61 0.93
CA GLU A 67 -4.24 -12.82 1.93
C GLU A 67 -2.85 -12.96 1.29
N GLU A 68 -2.76 -13.67 0.16
CA GLU A 68 -1.52 -13.84 -0.60
C GLU A 68 -0.94 -12.48 -1.06
N HIS A 69 -1.81 -11.56 -1.53
CA HIS A 69 -1.40 -10.22 -1.92
C HIS A 69 -0.85 -9.41 -0.74
N ASN A 70 -1.47 -9.53 0.42
CA ASN A 70 -1.00 -8.90 1.65
C ASN A 70 0.40 -9.40 2.05
N ASP A 71 0.66 -10.70 1.90
CA ASP A 71 1.96 -11.31 2.16
C ASP A 71 3.02 -10.84 1.16
N TYR A 72 2.69 -10.74 -0.14
CA TYR A 72 3.59 -10.17 -1.15
C TYR A 72 3.98 -8.73 -0.85
N LEU A 73 3.04 -7.88 -0.41
CA LEU A 73 3.34 -6.51 -0.01
C LEU A 73 4.32 -6.47 1.15
N LEU A 74 4.12 -7.29 2.18
CA LEU A 74 5.06 -7.41 3.29
C LEU A 74 6.46 -7.80 2.80
N CYS A 75 6.56 -8.76 1.87
CA CYS A 75 7.86 -9.20 1.34
C CYS A 75 8.58 -8.09 0.56
N ILE A 76 7.84 -7.30 -0.22
CA ILE A 76 8.37 -6.14 -0.91
C ILE A 76 8.89 -5.11 0.11
N VAL A 77 8.12 -4.78 1.16
CA VAL A 77 8.59 -3.85 2.19
C VAL A 77 9.84 -4.38 2.88
N LYS A 78 9.86 -5.66 3.29
CA LYS A 78 11.03 -6.28 3.93
C LYS A 78 12.29 -6.18 3.07
N LYS A 79 12.16 -6.33 1.75
CA LYS A 79 13.29 -6.21 0.81
C LYS A 79 13.91 -4.80 0.81
N PHE A 80 13.08 -3.75 0.81
CA PHE A 80 13.56 -2.38 0.68
C PHE A 80 13.80 -1.67 2.02
N ASN A 81 13.08 -2.07 3.06
CA ASN A 81 13.15 -1.49 4.39
C ASN A 81 12.97 -2.55 5.49
N PRO A 82 13.96 -3.43 5.68
CA PRO A 82 13.87 -4.53 6.65
C PRO A 82 13.71 -4.05 8.10
N ASN A 83 14.09 -2.80 8.40
CA ASN A 83 14.08 -2.24 9.74
C ASN A 83 12.74 -1.55 10.09
N ASN A 84 11.99 -1.10 9.09
CA ASN A 84 10.70 -0.44 9.29
C ASN A 84 9.69 -0.91 8.24
N LEU A 85 8.75 -1.73 8.70
CA LEU A 85 7.76 -2.39 7.85
C LEU A 85 6.42 -1.64 7.78
N ARG A 86 6.38 -0.40 8.28
CA ARG A 86 5.17 0.43 8.26
C ARG A 86 5.03 1.12 6.93
N ILE A 87 3.85 0.96 6.34
CA ILE A 87 3.49 1.59 5.07
C ILE A 87 2.02 2.05 5.09
N TRP A 88 1.71 3.08 4.31
CA TRP A 88 0.32 3.38 3.97
C TRP A 88 -0.25 2.29 3.06
N LEU A 89 -1.48 1.87 3.37
CA LEU A 89 -2.39 1.23 2.41
C LEU A 89 -3.38 2.29 1.93
N GLY A 90 -4.03 2.08 0.80
CA GLY A 90 -5.00 3.00 0.22
C GLY A 90 -6.36 3.02 0.91
N ALA A 91 -6.44 2.62 2.18
CA ALA A 91 -7.70 2.56 2.90
C ALA A 91 -7.86 3.68 3.91
N PHE A 92 -9.09 4.17 4.02
CA PHE A 92 -9.50 5.18 4.98
C PHE A 92 -10.90 4.89 5.50
N GLU A 93 -11.17 5.38 6.70
CA GLU A 93 -12.50 5.33 7.29
C GLU A 93 -13.36 6.54 6.89
N LEU A 94 -14.62 6.29 6.53
CA LEU A 94 -15.60 7.35 6.29
C LEU A 94 -16.14 7.89 7.62
N PHE A 95 -15.86 9.17 7.90
CA PHE A 95 -16.51 9.95 8.98
C PHE A 95 -16.61 9.23 10.34
N LYS A 96 -15.62 8.39 10.69
CA LYS A 96 -15.64 7.57 11.92
C LYS A 96 -16.85 6.65 12.04
N SER A 97 -17.39 6.17 10.92
CA SER A 97 -18.62 5.38 10.89
C SER A 97 -18.39 3.87 11.05
N GLY A 98 -17.14 3.42 11.21
CA GLY A 98 -16.73 2.02 11.11
C GLY A 98 -16.76 1.48 9.67
N LYS A 99 -16.92 2.33 8.66
CA LYS A 99 -16.97 1.93 7.24
C LYS A 99 -15.69 2.38 6.54
N PHE A 100 -15.09 1.48 5.79
CA PHE A 100 -13.82 1.69 5.12
C PHE A 100 -13.99 1.64 3.61
N LEU A 101 -13.16 2.42 2.92
CA LEU A 101 -13.08 2.45 1.47
C LEU A 101 -11.62 2.43 1.02
N TRP A 102 -11.39 1.87 -0.16
CA TRP A 102 -10.14 2.04 -0.89
C TRP A 102 -10.17 3.30 -1.75
N VAL A 103 -9.07 4.06 -1.79
CA VAL A 103 -8.93 5.30 -2.58
C VAL A 103 -8.92 5.06 -4.09
N ASP A 104 -8.68 3.81 -4.51
CA ASP A 104 -8.80 3.40 -5.91
C ASP A 104 -10.24 3.07 -6.35
N GLY A 105 -11.20 3.11 -5.43
CA GLY A 105 -12.61 2.81 -5.69
C GLY A 105 -12.94 1.32 -5.78
N SER A 106 -12.00 0.43 -5.49
CA SER A 106 -12.25 -1.01 -5.40
C SER A 106 -13.12 -1.36 -4.20
N ASN A 107 -13.69 -2.57 -4.21
CA ASN A 107 -14.58 -3.03 -3.16
C ASN A 107 -13.81 -3.23 -1.83
N TRP A 108 -14.45 -2.88 -0.73
CA TRP A 108 -13.99 -3.28 0.61
C TRP A 108 -14.38 -4.74 0.89
N ASP A 109 -13.61 -5.69 0.36
CA ASP A 109 -13.88 -7.14 0.40
C ASP A 109 -12.85 -7.95 1.20
N PHE A 110 -11.76 -7.31 1.64
CA PHE A 110 -10.72 -7.94 2.44
C PHE A 110 -10.38 -7.09 3.66
N GLN A 111 -10.22 -7.77 4.79
CA GLN A 111 -9.83 -7.14 6.04
C GLN A 111 -8.94 -8.10 6.84
N LYS A 112 -7.78 -7.60 7.25
CA LYS A 112 -6.85 -8.35 8.11
C LYS A 112 -6.38 -7.41 9.20
N TRP A 113 -7.25 -7.14 10.16
CA TRP A 113 -6.94 -6.24 11.26
C TRP A 113 -5.91 -6.84 12.21
N LYS A 114 -5.04 -5.98 12.75
CA LYS A 114 -4.23 -6.37 13.90
C LYS A 114 -5.13 -6.63 15.11
N HIS A 115 -4.73 -7.54 16.01
CA HIS A 115 -5.44 -7.73 17.27
C HIS A 115 -5.63 -6.40 18.01
N GLY A 116 -6.88 -6.09 18.35
CA GLY A 116 -7.28 -4.82 18.97
C GLY A 116 -7.58 -3.67 18.00
N GLU A 117 -7.50 -3.88 16.68
CA GLU A 117 -7.90 -2.92 15.65
C GLU A 117 -9.15 -3.42 14.90
N PRO A 118 -9.96 -2.52 14.30
CA PRO A 118 -9.83 -1.07 14.32
C PRO A 118 -10.14 -0.50 15.72
N SER A 119 -9.26 0.38 16.23
CA SER A 119 -9.48 1.09 17.49
C SER A 119 -9.64 2.58 17.25
N HIS A 120 -10.70 3.18 17.81
CA HIS A 120 -10.93 4.62 17.77
C HIS A 120 -10.14 5.35 18.86
N MET A 121 -8.93 4.87 19.18
CA MET A 121 -8.12 5.42 20.27
C MET A 121 -7.59 6.83 19.96
N TYR A 122 -7.76 7.32 18.72
CA TYR A 122 -7.24 8.60 18.27
C TYR A 122 -8.36 9.58 17.89
N THR A 123 -8.16 10.84 18.25
CA THR A 123 -9.10 11.94 18.03
C THR A 123 -9.04 12.52 16.60
N SER A 124 -8.15 12.03 15.72
CA SER A 124 -7.99 12.58 14.36
C SER A 124 -9.24 12.37 13.52
N ILE A 125 -9.52 13.32 12.62
CA ILE A 125 -10.74 13.37 11.80
C ILE A 125 -10.72 12.31 10.69
N GLU A 126 -9.55 11.85 10.27
CA GLU A 126 -9.37 10.80 9.26
C GLU A 126 -8.57 9.64 9.86
N GLU A 127 -9.16 8.45 9.86
CA GLU A 127 -8.49 7.21 10.30
C GLU A 127 -8.01 6.44 9.06
N CYS A 128 -6.79 6.74 8.62
CA CYS A 128 -6.14 6.04 7.51
C CYS A 128 -5.59 4.69 7.96
N VAL A 129 -5.47 3.73 7.02
CA VAL A 129 -5.01 2.37 7.30
C VAL A 129 -3.53 2.23 6.92
N GLU A 130 -2.72 1.82 7.89
CA GLU A 130 -1.34 1.39 7.66
C GLU A 130 -1.22 -0.12 7.77
N MET A 131 -0.29 -0.71 7.01
CA MET A 131 0.19 -2.06 7.28
C MET A 131 1.26 -1.99 8.37
N ASN A 132 1.14 -2.84 9.39
CA ASN A 132 2.09 -2.88 10.50
C ASN A 132 2.50 -4.33 10.80
N TRP A 133 3.81 -4.57 10.84
CA TRP A 133 4.40 -5.83 11.29
C TRP A 133 5.00 -5.66 12.68
N HIS A 134 4.92 -6.70 13.52
CA HIS A 134 5.52 -6.71 14.86
C HIS A 134 7.06 -6.67 14.77
N GLY A 135 7.63 -5.48 14.67
CA GLY A 135 9.04 -5.20 14.92
C GLY A 135 9.19 -4.42 16.21
N LYS A 136 9.94 -4.95 17.18
CA LYS A 136 10.43 -4.19 18.34
C LYS A 136 11.38 -3.12 17.79
N ASN A 137 10.87 -1.95 17.42
CA ASN A 137 11.58 -0.68 17.48
C ASN A 137 10.56 0.44 17.35
N ARG A 138 10.46 1.24 18.42
CA ARG A 138 9.67 2.46 18.45
C ARG A 138 10.51 3.56 17.81
N GLU A 139 10.60 3.58 16.48
CA GLU A 139 10.88 4.86 15.84
C GLU A 139 9.61 5.70 15.99
N THR A 140 9.70 6.69 16.88
CA THR A 140 8.71 7.75 17.03
C THR A 140 8.82 8.65 15.81
N LEU A 141 8.34 8.19 14.66
CA LEU A 141 8.05 9.10 13.57
C LEU A 141 6.98 10.09 14.06
N PRO A 142 7.05 11.38 13.67
CA PRO A 142 6.03 12.36 14.02
C PRO A 142 4.64 11.83 13.69
N PHE A 143 3.66 12.07 14.55
CA PHE A 143 2.26 11.69 14.31
C PHE A 143 1.84 12.15 12.91
N GLY A 144 1.62 11.19 11.99
CA GLY A 144 1.17 11.46 10.63
C GLY A 144 2.23 11.41 9.52
N THR A 145 3.51 11.15 9.82
CA THR A 145 4.54 10.99 8.77
C THR A 145 5.06 9.56 8.77
N PHE A 146 4.70 8.78 7.75
CA PHE A 146 5.14 7.39 7.59
C PHE A 146 5.73 7.17 6.20
N ILE A 147 6.62 6.19 6.08
CA ILE A 147 7.07 5.72 4.78
C ILE A 147 5.88 5.06 4.07
N PHE A 148 5.79 5.12 2.75
CA PHE A 148 4.64 4.64 2.00
C PHE A 148 5.04 3.64 0.90
N ILE A 149 4.19 2.65 0.65
CA ILE A 149 4.19 1.99 -0.65
C ILE A 149 3.21 2.77 -1.52
N SER A 150 3.69 3.32 -2.63
CA SER A 150 2.74 3.67 -3.69
C SER A 150 2.36 2.41 -4.43
N VAL A 151 1.11 2.32 -4.83
CA VAL A 151 0.74 1.47 -5.94
C VAL A 151 0.70 2.30 -7.20
N VAL A 152 1.19 1.73 -8.30
CA VAL A 152 0.70 2.14 -9.61
C VAL A 152 -0.24 1.06 -9.97
N ILE A 153 -1.54 1.33 -9.88
CA ILE A 153 -2.50 0.46 -10.55
C ILE A 153 -2.01 0.36 -11.98
N THR A 154 -1.69 -0.86 -12.38
CA THR A 154 -1.47 -1.15 -13.78
C THR A 154 -2.65 -0.57 -14.52
N VAL A 155 -2.35 0.42 -15.34
CA VAL A 155 -3.10 0.65 -16.57
C VAL A 155 -3.40 -0.74 -17.11
N SER A 156 -4.69 -1.09 -17.21
CA SER A 156 -5.12 -2.25 -17.99
C SER A 156 -4.29 -2.27 -19.27
N HIS A 157 -3.91 -3.45 -19.74
CA HIS A 157 -2.98 -3.73 -20.83
C HIS A 157 -3.42 -3.16 -22.22
N ASN A 158 -3.93 -1.93 -22.30
CA ASN A 158 -4.69 -1.38 -23.41
C ASN A 158 -4.81 0.18 -23.47
N GLN A 159 -3.82 0.96 -23.01
CA GLN A 159 -3.80 2.41 -23.31
C GLN A 159 -2.48 2.97 -23.86
N THR A 160 -1.61 2.15 -24.42
CA THR A 160 -0.38 2.61 -25.11
C THR A 160 -0.56 2.97 -26.60
N ASN A 161 -1.77 3.32 -27.07
CA ASN A 161 -1.97 3.66 -28.48
C ASN A 161 -2.88 4.88 -28.76
N ASN A 162 -2.84 5.95 -27.97
CA ASN A 162 -3.56 7.18 -28.35
C ASN A 162 -2.98 8.53 -27.87
N GLN A 163 -1.65 8.67 -27.78
CA GLN A 163 -1.02 10.00 -27.62
C GLN A 163 0.20 10.26 -28.51
N LYS A 164 0.31 9.59 -29.67
CA LYS A 164 1.35 9.91 -30.69
C LYS A 164 0.84 10.52 -32.00
N ASN A 165 -0.44 10.89 -32.11
CA ASN A 165 -0.98 11.61 -33.28
C ASN A 165 -1.87 12.78 -32.85
N LYS A 166 -1.27 13.87 -32.36
CA LYS A 166 -1.90 15.20 -32.33
C LYS A 166 -0.86 16.31 -32.08
N LYS A 167 0.03 16.51 -33.04
CA LYS A 167 0.38 17.82 -33.62
C LYS A 167 1.43 17.65 -34.71
#